data_AF-A0ABD5TMV7-F1
#
_entry.id   AF-A0ABD5TMV7-F1
#
_cell.length_a   1.000
_cell.length_b   1.000
_cell.length_c   1.000
_cell.angle_alpha   90.00
_cell.angle_beta   90.00
_cell.angle_gamma   90.00
#
_symmetry.space_group_name_H-M   'P 1'
#
loop_
_entity.id
_entity.type
_entity.pdbx_description
1 polymer ?
#
loop_
_entity_poly.entity_id
_entity_poly.type
_entity_poly.pdbx_seq_one_letter_code
_entity_poly.pdbx_strand_id
1 'polypeptide(L)'
;MSYVLWALLAMACYSFAVPFMKLAMQDLPAFTVMPIAVVTLAAGATTVAAFFGEWSLPAVTSRPVACALVAGVCLVGAVVGYFRALSTGPVSVVVPIFGMFLVGGALLGIVVLGESITARKILGMAFGSVAIVLIAS
;
A
#
# COMPACT_ATOMS: atom_id res chain seq x y z
N MET A 1 2.79 20.85 -6.42
CA MET A 1 1.35 20.76 -6.77
C MET A 1 0.99 19.49 -7.55
N SER A 2 1.91 18.79 -8.25
CA SER A 2 1.58 17.52 -8.93
C SER A 2 1.54 16.29 -8.01
N TYR A 3 2.43 16.16 -7.03
CA TYR A 3 2.46 14.97 -6.15
C TYR A 3 1.21 14.83 -5.26
N VAL A 4 0.59 15.95 -4.87
CA VAL A 4 -0.67 15.94 -4.11
C VAL A 4 -1.81 15.39 -4.99
N LEU A 5 -1.86 15.79 -6.26
CA LEU A 5 -2.84 15.28 -7.22
C LEU A 5 -2.68 13.76 -7.43
N TRP A 6 -1.44 13.30 -7.61
CA TRP A 6 -1.13 11.86 -7.71
C TRP A 6 -1.51 11.10 -6.44
N ALA A 7 -1.27 11.68 -5.26
CA ALA A 7 -1.66 11.08 -3.99
C ALA A 7 -3.18 10.99 -3.82
N LEU A 8 -3.93 12.03 -4.22
CA LEU A 8 -5.40 12.01 -4.20
C LEU A 8 -5.99 11.00 -5.18
N LEU A 9 -5.42 10.92 -6.39
CA LEU A 9 -5.82 9.92 -7.37
C LEU A 9 -5.58 8.49 -6.84
N ALA A 10 -4.38 8.24 -6.29
CA ALA A 10 -4.05 6.95 -5.68
C ALA A 10 -5.00 6.60 -4.52
N MET A 11 -5.31 7.58 -3.66
CA MET A 11 -6.26 7.39 -2.56
C MET A 11 -7.65 7.01 -3.06
N ALA A 12 -8.16 7.70 -4.09
CA ALA A 12 -9.46 7.38 -4.67
C ALA A 12 -9.48 5.97 -5.29
N CYS A 13 -8.50 5.65 -6.14
CA CYS A 13 -8.40 4.33 -6.77
C CYS A 13 -8.27 3.19 -5.74
N TYR A 14 -7.44 3.36 -4.71
CA TYR A 14 -7.26 2.35 -3.68
C TYR A 14 -8.53 2.17 -2.82
N SER A 15 -9.23 3.26 -2.51
CA SER A 15 -10.49 3.21 -1.76
C SER A 15 -11.58 2.44 -2.51
N PHE A 16 -11.67 2.60 -3.83
CA PHE A 16 -12.59 1.80 -4.65
C PHE A 16 -12.16 0.35 -4.77
N ALA A 17 -10.86 0.05 -4.84
CA ALA A 17 -10.39 -1.34 -4.99
C ALA A 17 -10.87 -2.25 -3.85
N VAL A 18 -10.98 -1.74 -2.62
CA VAL A 18 -11.28 -2.56 -1.43
C VAL A 18 -12.68 -3.20 -1.47
N PRO A 19 -13.78 -2.47 -1.72
CA PRO A 19 -15.09 -3.08 -1.91
C PRO A 19 -15.10 -4.16 -3.01
N PHE A 20 -14.47 -3.91 -4.16
CA PHE A 20 -14.43 -4.88 -5.26
C PHE A 20 -13.66 -6.16 -4.88
N MET A 21 -12.52 -6.02 -4.18
CA MET A 21 -11.79 -7.18 -3.65
C MET A 21 -12.64 -7.98 -2.67
N LYS A 22 -13.36 -7.29 -1.76
CA LYS A 22 -14.23 -7.94 -0.79
C LYS A 22 -15.40 -8.66 -1.47
N LEU A 23 -16.02 -8.05 -2.48
CA LEU A 23 -17.07 -8.67 -3.29
C LEU A 23 -16.56 -9.92 -4.00
N ALA A 24 -15.39 -9.85 -4.65
CA ALA A 24 -14.79 -11.02 -5.29
C ALA A 24 -14.48 -12.16 -4.31
N MET A 25 -14.13 -11.83 -3.06
CA MET A 25 -13.89 -12.81 -1.99
C MET A 25 -15.16 -13.47 -1.42
N GLN A 26 -16.36 -13.02 -1.80
CA GLN A 26 -17.61 -13.67 -1.40
C GLN A 26 -17.79 -15.01 -2.12
N ASP A 27 -17.45 -15.05 -3.41
CA ASP A 27 -17.63 -16.23 -4.26
C ASP A 27 -16.33 -17.02 -4.48
N LEU A 28 -15.17 -16.41 -4.22
CA LEU A 28 -13.86 -17.03 -4.45
C LEU A 28 -12.98 -17.02 -3.18
N PRO A 29 -12.17 -18.07 -2.96
CA PRO A 29 -11.16 -18.06 -1.91
C PRO A 29 -10.18 -16.89 -2.06
N ALA A 30 -9.74 -16.31 -0.94
CA ALA A 30 -8.83 -15.16 -0.93
C ALA A 30 -7.54 -15.38 -1.72
N PHE A 31 -6.99 -16.60 -1.66
CA PHE A 31 -5.77 -16.99 -2.40
C PHE A 31 -6.00 -17.20 -3.90
N THR A 32 -7.24 -17.22 -4.37
CA THR A 32 -7.59 -17.19 -5.79
C THR A 32 -7.76 -15.75 -6.27
N VAL A 33 -8.42 -14.89 -5.48
CA VAL A 33 -8.61 -13.47 -5.81
C VAL A 33 -7.29 -12.70 -5.78
N MET A 34 -6.40 -13.02 -4.84
CA MET A 34 -5.10 -12.37 -4.67
C MET A 34 -4.22 -12.38 -5.94
N PRO A 35 -3.86 -13.54 -6.53
CA PRO A 35 -3.01 -13.56 -7.71
C PRO A 35 -3.67 -12.86 -8.91
N ILE A 36 -5.00 -12.94 -9.05
CA ILE A 36 -5.73 -12.21 -10.11
C ILE A 36 -5.49 -10.69 -9.95
N ALA A 37 -5.75 -10.15 -8.76
CA ALA A 37 -5.55 -8.73 -8.48
C ALA A 37 -4.08 -8.30 -8.65
N VAL A 38 -3.12 -9.11 -8.19
CA VAL A 38 -1.69 -8.80 -8.31
C VAL A 38 -1.21 -8.86 -9.76
N VAL A 39 -1.68 -9.82 -10.56
CA VAL A 39 -1.32 -9.90 -12.00
C VAL A 39 -1.91 -8.71 -12.75
N THR A 40 -3.16 -8.32 -12.47
CA THR A 40 -3.74 -7.11 -13.07
C THR A 40 -2.96 -5.85 -12.68
N LEU A 41 -2.56 -5.73 -11.41
CA LEU A 41 -1.71 -4.63 -10.95
C LEU A 41 -0.35 -4.63 -11.65
N ALA A 42 0.32 -5.78 -11.74
CA ALA A 42 1.60 -5.92 -12.38
C ALA A 42 1.52 -5.54 -13.87
N ALA A 43 0.52 -6.05 -14.59
CA ALA A 43 0.28 -5.72 -15.98
C ALA A 43 -0.01 -4.21 -16.18
N GLY A 44 -0.80 -3.60 -15.29
CA GLY A 44 -1.05 -2.16 -15.31
C GLY A 44 0.22 -1.36 -15.07
N ALA A 45 1.01 -1.73 -14.05
CA ALA A 45 2.27 -1.07 -13.72
C ALA A 45 3.29 -1.17 -14.87
N THR A 46 3.43 -2.35 -15.49
CA THR A 46 4.32 -2.53 -16.65
C THR A 46 3.85 -1.73 -17.86
N THR A 47 2.53 -1.66 -18.10
CA THR A 47 1.96 -0.90 -19.20
C THR A 47 2.23 0.60 -19.03
N VAL A 48 1.99 1.13 -17.82
CA VAL A 48 2.29 2.54 -17.51
C VAL A 48 3.79 2.83 -17.65
N ALA A 49 4.65 1.97 -17.12
CA ALA A 49 6.10 2.15 -17.25
C ALA A 49 6.59 2.12 -18.70
N ALA A 50 5.97 1.30 -19.56
CA ALA A 50 6.23 1.28 -20.99
C ALA A 50 5.76 2.58 -21.68
N PHE A 51 4.59 3.11 -21.31
CA PHE A 51 4.06 4.37 -21.87
C PHE A 51 4.93 5.59 -21.52
N PHE A 52 5.48 5.65 -20.31
CA PHE A 52 6.35 6.75 -19.87
C PHE A 52 7.80 6.60 -20.38
N GLY A 53 8.17 5.46 -20.97
CA GLY A 53 9.52 5.23 -21.50
C GLY A 53 10.61 5.11 -20.43
N GLU A 54 10.24 5.01 -19.15
CA GLU A 54 11.16 4.90 -18.01
C GLU A 54 11.58 3.45 -17.73
N TRP A 55 11.18 2.51 -18.59
CA TRP A 55 11.55 1.10 -18.49
C TRP A 55 13.04 0.90 -18.85
N SER A 56 13.88 0.88 -17.83
CA SER A 56 15.29 0.52 -17.95
C SER A 56 15.54 -0.84 -17.30
N LEU A 57 16.43 -1.64 -17.89
CA LEU A 57 16.94 -2.88 -17.29
C LEU A 57 18.21 -2.54 -16.50
N PRO A 58 18.12 -2.27 -15.18
CA PRO A 58 19.29 -1.99 -14.38
C PRO A 58 20.19 -3.23 -14.27
N ALA A 59 21.49 -3.02 -14.06
CA ALA A 59 22.39 -4.12 -13.73
C ALA A 59 21.93 -4.82 -12.44
N VAL A 60 21.80 -6.15 -12.50
CA VAL A 60 21.23 -7.02 -11.46
C VAL A 60 21.95 -6.85 -10.10
N THR A 61 23.21 -6.43 -10.10
CA THR A 61 24.07 -6.28 -8.92
C THR A 61 24.02 -4.88 -8.27
N SER A 62 23.18 -3.97 -8.75
CA SER A 62 23.14 -2.61 -8.21
C SER A 62 22.37 -2.53 -6.88
N ARG A 63 22.88 -1.73 -5.92
CA ARG A 63 22.24 -1.48 -4.61
C ARG A 63 20.73 -1.11 -4.70
N PRO A 64 20.27 -0.34 -5.69
CA PRO A 64 18.84 -0.06 -5.88
C PRO A 64 17.99 -1.30 -6.18
N VAL A 65 18.52 -2.26 -6.93
CA VAL A 65 17.83 -3.53 -7.24
C VAL A 65 17.66 -4.35 -5.96
N ALA A 66 18.68 -4.41 -5.09
CA ALA A 66 18.56 -5.07 -3.80
C ALA A 66 17.48 -4.42 -2.91
N CYS A 67 17.44 -3.08 -2.84
CA CYS A 67 16.38 -2.38 -2.11
C CYS A 67 14.98 -2.66 -2.69
N ALA A 68 14.85 -2.70 -4.02
CA ALA A 68 13.59 -3.02 -4.69
C ALA A 68 13.13 -4.46 -4.40
N LEU A 69 14.06 -5.43 -4.37
CA LEU A 69 13.77 -6.81 -4.01
C LEU A 69 13.28 -6.94 -2.56
N VAL A 70 13.96 -6.28 -1.62
CA VAL A 70 13.53 -6.25 -0.21
C VAL A 70 12.15 -5.61 -0.08
N ALA A 71 11.90 -4.51 -0.78
CA ALA A 71 10.58 -3.88 -0.83
C ALA A 71 9.52 -4.85 -1.39
N GLY A 72 9.85 -5.61 -2.43
CA GLY A 72 9.00 -6.65 -2.99
C GLY A 72 8.65 -7.75 -2.00
N VAL A 73 9.62 -8.27 -1.25
CA VAL A 73 9.38 -9.29 -0.21
C VAL A 73 8.45 -8.74 0.89
N CYS A 74 8.68 -7.51 1.35
CA CYS A 74 7.78 -6.85 2.30
C CYS A 74 6.37 -6.68 1.73
N LEU A 75 6.26 -6.33 0.43
CA LEU A 75 4.98 -6.16 -0.26
C LEU A 75 4.21 -7.50 -0.35
N VAL A 76 4.90 -8.61 -0.61
CA VAL A 76 4.28 -9.94 -0.60
C VAL A 76 3.65 -10.23 0.77
N GLY A 77 4.39 -10.01 1.85
CA GLY A 77 3.87 -10.18 3.21
C GLY A 77 2.64 -9.29 3.48
N ALA A 78 2.71 -8.02 3.07
CA ALA A 78 1.62 -7.07 3.24
C ALA A 78 0.36 -7.47 2.46
N VAL A 79 0.49 -7.85 1.19
CA VAL A 79 -0.65 -8.22 0.34
C VAL A 79 -1.27 -9.54 0.81
N VAL A 80 -0.46 -10.55 1.14
CA VAL A 80 -0.95 -11.83 1.68
C VAL A 80 -1.73 -11.59 2.98
N GLY A 81 -1.14 -10.83 3.91
CA GLY A 81 -1.77 -10.51 5.20
C GLY A 81 -3.07 -9.72 5.01
N TYR A 82 -3.08 -8.74 4.12
CA TYR A 82 -4.25 -7.91 3.85
C TYR A 82 -5.40 -8.70 3.21
N PHE A 83 -5.12 -9.52 2.20
CA PHE A 83 -6.14 -10.37 1.56
C PHE A 83 -6.71 -11.40 2.54
N ARG A 84 -5.84 -12.00 3.38
CA ARG A 84 -6.30 -12.89 4.46
C ARG A 84 -7.20 -12.17 5.44
N ALA A 85 -6.79 -11.01 5.96
CA ALA A 85 -7.58 -10.24 6.91
C ALA A 85 -8.93 -9.79 6.31
N LEU A 86 -8.92 -9.32 5.05
CA LEU A 86 -10.15 -8.97 4.33
C LEU A 86 -11.07 -10.17 4.14
N SER A 87 -10.55 -11.38 3.98
CA SER A 87 -11.40 -12.57 3.84
C SER A 87 -12.05 -12.99 5.16
N THR A 88 -11.39 -12.75 6.30
CA THR A 88 -11.85 -13.23 7.63
C THR A 88 -12.54 -12.17 8.47
N GLY A 89 -12.42 -10.88 8.13
CA GLY A 89 -12.92 -9.77 8.94
C GLY A 89 -13.78 -8.76 8.16
N PRO A 90 -14.50 -7.88 8.86
CA PRO A 90 -15.25 -6.78 8.24
C PRO A 90 -14.29 -5.72 7.68
N VAL A 91 -14.64 -5.17 6.52
CA VAL A 91 -13.83 -4.14 5.83
C VAL A 91 -13.65 -2.90 6.71
N SER A 92 -14.67 -2.54 7.48
CA SER A 92 -14.66 -1.39 8.40
C SER A 92 -13.62 -1.48 9.51
N VAL A 93 -13.13 -2.67 9.86
CA VAL A 93 -12.09 -2.86 10.89
C VAL A 93 -10.73 -3.12 10.24
N VAL A 94 -10.70 -3.95 9.20
CA VAL A 94 -9.45 -4.33 8.53
C VAL A 94 -8.79 -3.14 7.82
N VAL A 95 -9.58 -2.29 7.15
CA VAL A 95 -9.04 -1.15 6.38
C VAL A 95 -8.39 -0.10 7.28
N PRO A 96 -9.03 0.37 8.37
CA PRO A 96 -8.36 1.32 9.26
C PRO A 96 -7.09 0.74 9.89
N ILE A 97 -7.12 -0.51 10.38
CA ILE A 97 -5.94 -1.16 10.96
C ILE A 97 -4.81 -1.21 9.93
N PHE A 98 -5.09 -1.65 8.71
CA PHE A 98 -4.11 -1.64 7.64
C PHE A 98 -3.59 -0.22 7.39
N GLY A 99 -4.47 0.78 7.39
CA GLY A 99 -4.17 2.21 7.27
C GLY A 99 -3.18 2.77 8.29
N MET A 100 -2.93 2.09 9.42
CA MET A 100 -1.85 2.48 10.35
C MET A 100 -0.46 2.40 9.71
N PHE A 101 -0.32 1.73 8.55
CA PHE A 101 0.90 1.78 7.75
C PHE A 101 1.30 3.22 7.40
N LEU A 102 0.37 4.18 7.35
CA LEU A 102 0.67 5.59 7.11
C LEU A 102 1.54 6.18 8.22
N VAL A 103 1.26 5.81 9.48
CA VAL A 103 2.03 6.21 10.66
C VAL A 103 3.39 5.51 10.65
N GLY A 104 3.40 4.19 10.37
CA GLY A 104 4.63 3.42 10.24
C GLY A 104 5.55 3.94 9.13
N GLY A 105 4.99 4.30 7.97
CA GLY A 105 5.70 4.85 6.83
C GLY A 105 6.28 6.24 7.12
N ALA A 106 5.51 7.10 7.79
CA ALA A 106 6.02 8.40 8.23
C ALA A 106 7.16 8.27 9.25
N LEU A 107 7.06 7.33 10.20
CA LEU A 107 8.14 7.02 11.15
C LEU A 107 9.38 6.49 10.44
N LEU A 108 9.23 5.54 9.51
CA LEU A 108 10.35 5.02 8.73
C LEU A 108 10.96 6.08 7.81
N GLY A 109 10.17 7.00 7.25
CA GLY A 109 10.68 8.14 6.49
C GLY A 109 11.55 9.06 7.35
N ILE A 110 11.15 9.31 8.60
CA ILE A 110 11.95 10.07 9.56
C ILE A 110 13.24 9.32 9.92
N VAL A 111 13.14 8.04 10.31
CA VAL A 111 14.27 7.27 10.86
C VAL A 111 15.27 6.84 9.78
N VAL A 112 14.77 6.37 8.63
CA VAL A 112 15.58 5.74 7.57
C VAL A 112 15.97 6.75 6.49
N LEU A 113 15.07 7.65 6.10
CA LEU A 113 15.33 8.66 5.06
C LEU A 113 15.81 10.00 5.63
N GLY A 114 15.81 10.18 6.96
CA GLY A 114 16.27 11.39 7.62
C GLY A 114 15.33 12.59 7.43
N GLU A 115 14.04 12.35 7.19
CA GLU A 115 13.08 13.44 7.04
C GLU A 115 13.00 14.31 8.30
N SER A 116 12.83 15.62 8.11
CA SER A 116 12.71 16.56 9.22
C SER A 116 11.47 16.26 10.08
N ILE A 117 11.72 16.16 11.39
CA ILE A 117 10.69 16.01 12.41
C ILE A 117 10.11 17.39 12.70
N THR A 118 8.80 17.52 12.54
CA THR A 118 8.07 18.73 12.95
C THR A 118 7.00 18.36 13.95
N ALA A 119 6.72 19.24 14.91
CA ALA A 119 5.66 19.04 15.89
C ALA A 119 4.31 18.74 15.22
N ARG A 120 4.04 19.34 14.05
CA ARG A 120 2.84 19.07 13.24
C ARG A 120 2.79 17.64 12.70
N LYS A 121 3.90 17.07 12.21
CA LYS A 121 3.96 15.66 11.76
C LYS A 121 3.68 14.70 12.92
N ILE A 122 4.29 14.95 14.08
CA ILE A 122 4.08 14.11 15.28
C ILE A 122 2.61 14.18 15.72
N LEU A 123 2.05 15.38 15.82
CA LEU A 123 0.65 15.57 16.22
C LEU A 123 -0.31 14.92 15.22
N GLY A 124 -0.03 15.04 13.92
CA GLY A 124 -0.81 14.38 12.86
C GLY A 124 -0.75 12.86 12.94
N MET A 125 0.42 12.27 13.22
CA MET A 125 0.55 10.83 13.45
C MET A 125 -0.22 10.37 14.68
N ALA A 126 -0.16 11.14 15.78
CA ALA A 126 -0.89 10.83 17.02
C ALA A 126 -2.40 10.88 16.79
N PHE A 127 -2.93 11.96 16.21
CA PHE A 127 -4.35 12.10 15.89
C PHE A 127 -4.81 11.07 14.86
N GLY A 128 -4.00 10.78 13.84
CA GLY A 128 -4.31 9.75 12.85
C GLY A 128 -4.40 8.37 13.47
N SER A 129 -3.48 8.04 14.39
CA SER A 129 -3.51 6.79 15.15
C SER A 129 -4.78 6.67 16.00
N VAL A 130 -5.13 7.74 16.73
CA VAL A 130 -6.35 7.78 17.56
C VAL A 130 -7.60 7.65 16.71
N ALA A 131 -7.68 8.37 15.58
CA ALA A 131 -8.80 8.27 14.66
C ALA A 131 -8.98 6.85 14.12
N ILE A 132 -7.89 6.19 13.73
CA ILE A 132 -7.94 4.81 13.24
C ILE A 132 -8.43 3.85 14.34
N VAL A 133 -7.91 3.97 15.56
CA VAL A 133 -8.32 3.12 16.70
C VAL A 133 -9.80 3.29 16.98
N LEU A 134 -10.33 4.52 16.96
CA LEU A 134 -11.75 4.83 17.15
C LEU A 134 -12.63 4.30 16.01
N ILE A 135 -12.13 4.26 14.77
CA ILE A 135 -12.89 3.72 13.64
C ILE A 135 -12.89 2.18 13.66
N ALA A 136 -11.80 1.57 14.14
CA ALA A 136 -11.62 0.12 14.17
C ALA A 136 -12.22 -0.57 15.42
N SER A 137 -12.60 0.19 16.46
CA SER A 137 -13.25 -0.30 17.69
C SER A 137 -14.76 -0.46 17.52
#